data_AF-A0A1F8S372-F1
#
_entry.id   AF-A0A1F8S372-F1
#
_cell.length_a   1.000
_cell.length_b   1.000
_cell.length_c   1.000
_cell.angle_alpha   90.00
_cell.angle_beta   90.00
_cell.angle_gamma   90.00
#
_symmetry.space_group_name_H-M   'P 1'
#
loop_
_entity.id
_entity.type
_entity.pdbx_description
1 polymer ?
#
loop_
_entity_poly.entity_id
_entity_poly.type
_entity_poly.pdbx_seq_one_letter_code
_entity_poly.pdbx_strand_id
1 'polypeptide(L)'
;MTAMLRGATDDATTRYLEEVAADINGLLGTGIELIELAIEADGPDVVVLRARYGMADETIESVGRGDSVIEAHARLRGAIVGDRVGLGLRVLV
;
A
#
# COMPACT_ATOMS: atom_id res chain seq x y z
N MET A 1 13.89 7.57 1.59
CA MET A 1 13.33 7.94 0.27
C MET A 1 11.84 8.19 0.47
N THR A 2 11.26 9.25 -0.09
CA THR A 2 9.82 9.51 0.04
C THR A 2 9.08 8.69 -1.02
N ALA A 3 8.04 7.95 -0.62
CA ALA A 3 7.23 7.16 -1.55
C ALA A 3 6.54 8.05 -2.59
N MET A 4 6.43 7.57 -3.82
CA MET A 4 5.71 8.28 -4.87
C MET A 4 4.20 8.09 -4.70
N LEU A 5 3.47 9.19 -4.55
CA LEU A 5 1.99 9.18 -4.46
C LEU A 5 1.39 9.45 -5.85
N ARG A 6 0.43 8.63 -6.28
CA ARG A 6 -0.22 8.75 -7.59
C ARG A 6 -1.74 8.67 -7.50
N GLY A 7 -2.41 9.31 -8.45
CA GLY A 7 -3.87 9.28 -8.57
C GLY A 7 -4.61 10.31 -7.71
N ALA A 8 -3.90 11.08 -6.88
CA ALA A 8 -4.49 12.22 -6.20
C ALA A 8 -4.78 13.36 -7.18
N THR A 9 -6.04 13.79 -7.22
CA THR A 9 -6.50 14.91 -8.07
C THR A 9 -6.75 16.19 -7.28
N ASP A 10 -6.75 16.10 -5.96
CA ASP A 10 -6.99 17.22 -5.04
C ASP A 10 -6.16 17.08 -3.74
N ASP A 11 -6.12 18.16 -2.97
CA ASP A 11 -5.33 18.25 -1.73
C ASP A 11 -5.86 17.29 -0.64
N ALA A 12 -7.16 17.01 -0.62
CA ALA A 12 -7.76 16.11 0.36
C ALA A 12 -7.32 14.66 0.11
N THR A 13 -7.33 14.24 -1.15
CA THR A 13 -6.85 12.94 -1.61
C THR A 13 -5.35 12.82 -1.40
N THR A 14 -4.58 13.88 -1.68
CA THR A 14 -3.14 13.91 -1.42
C THR A 14 -2.84 13.68 0.05
N ARG A 15 -3.47 14.45 0.94
CA ARG A 15 -3.31 14.31 2.39
C ARG A 15 -3.72 12.93 2.89
N TYR A 16 -4.81 12.39 2.35
CA TYR A 16 -5.24 11.04 2.67
C TYR A 16 -4.18 10.00 2.26
N LEU A 17 -3.60 10.11 1.07
CA LEU A 17 -2.53 9.21 0.63
C LEU A 17 -1.26 9.34 1.47
N GLU A 18 -0.93 10.53 1.95
CA GLU A 18 0.17 10.71 2.91
C GLU A 18 -0.08 9.96 4.23
N GLU A 19 -1.31 10.03 4.75
CA GLU A 19 -1.71 9.29 5.95
C GLU A 19 -1.68 7.76 5.72
N VAL A 20 -2.17 7.29 4.58
CA VAL A 20 -2.08 5.87 4.19
C VAL A 20 -0.63 5.43 4.03
N ALA A 21 0.22 6.24 3.39
CA ALA A 21 1.64 5.93 3.24
C ALA A 21 2.34 5.84 4.60
N ALA A 22 1.99 6.70 5.56
CA ALA A 22 2.50 6.64 6.92
C ALA A 22 2.07 5.35 7.66
N ASP A 23 0.78 4.98 7.55
CA ASP A 23 0.27 3.71 8.12
C ASP A 23 0.97 2.49 7.50
N ILE A 24 1.09 2.46 6.17
CA ILE A 24 1.77 1.38 5.46
C ILE A 24 3.24 1.27 5.86
N ASN A 25 3.98 2.38 5.98
CA ASN A 25 5.36 2.33 6.45
C ASN A 25 5.46 1.75 7.87
N GLY A 26 4.51 2.09 8.76
CA GLY A 26 4.39 1.46 10.07
C GLY A 26 4.14 -0.04 10.00
N LEU A 27 3.32 -0.49 9.03
CA LEU A 27 3.01 -1.89 8.81
C LEU A 27 4.14 -2.69 8.15
N LEU A 28 4.94 -2.09 7.26
CA LEU A 28 6.04 -2.77 6.56
C LEU A 28 7.20 -3.10 7.52
N GLY A 29 7.46 -2.24 8.50
CA GLY A 29 8.54 -2.43 9.48
C GLY A 29 9.94 -2.24 8.88
N THR A 30 10.96 -2.59 9.65
CA THR A 30 12.36 -2.33 9.26
C THR A 30 12.81 -3.20 8.09
N GLY A 31 13.55 -2.60 7.15
CA GLY A 31 14.16 -3.30 6.02
C GLY A 31 13.23 -3.49 4.81
N ILE A 32 11.99 -2.99 4.90
CA ILE A 32 11.04 -2.95 3.79
C ILE A 32 10.65 -1.49 3.55
N GLU A 33 10.84 -1.00 2.32
CA GLU A 33 10.59 0.40 1.98
C GLU A 33 9.39 0.54 1.05
N LEU A 34 8.46 1.44 1.38
CA LEU A 34 7.40 1.84 0.47
C LEU A 34 7.98 2.65 -0.70
N ILE A 35 7.76 2.18 -1.92
CA ILE A 35 8.25 2.79 -3.16
C ILE A 35 7.17 3.66 -3.79
N GLU A 36 5.97 3.12 -3.92
CA GLU A 36 4.84 3.79 -4.59
C GLU A 36 3.53 3.46 -3.88
N LEU A 37 2.64 4.45 -3.80
CA LEU A 37 1.25 4.29 -3.40
C LEU A 37 0.36 4.99 -4.43
N ALA A 38 -0.55 4.24 -5.03
CA ALA A 38 -1.49 4.73 -6.02
C ALA A 38 -2.93 4.51 -5.57
N ILE A 39 -3.79 5.48 -5.89
CA ILE A 39 -5.25 5.36 -5.83
C ILE A 39 -5.83 5.43 -7.23
N GLU A 40 -6.74 4.52 -7.54
CA GLU A 40 -7.43 4.43 -8.82
C GLU A 40 -8.91 4.12 -8.58
N ALA A 41 -9.77 4.56 -9.50
CA ALA A 41 -11.16 4.14 -9.54
C ALA A 41 -11.31 3.01 -10.57
N ASP A 42 -12.03 1.93 -10.20
CA ASP A 42 -12.30 0.77 -11.05
C ASP A 42 -13.82 0.64 -11.30
N GLY A 43 -14.37 1.64 -11.99
CA GLY A 43 -15.81 1.82 -12.15
C GLY A 43 -16.38 2.89 -11.21
N PRO A 44 -17.72 3.05 -11.18
CA PRO A 44 -18.37 4.15 -10.46
C PRO A 44 -18.25 4.05 -8.94
N ASP A 45 -18.18 2.83 -8.42
CA ASP A 45 -18.30 2.55 -6.99
C ASP A 45 -17.12 1.77 -6.42
N VAL A 46 -16.03 1.55 -7.17
CA VAL A 46 -14.88 0.76 -6.69
C VAL A 46 -13.65 1.64 -6.60
N VAL A 47 -13.03 1.63 -5.43
CA VAL A 47 -11.73 2.24 -5.16
C VAL A 47 -10.67 1.15 -5.09
N VAL A 48 -9.53 1.40 -5.73
CA VAL A 48 -8.36 0.53 -5.73
C VAL A 48 -7.19 1.31 -5.14
N LEU A 49 -6.60 0.77 -4.08
CA LEU A 49 -5.32 1.22 -3.55
C LEU A 49 -4.25 0.18 -3.86
N ARG A 50 -3.13 0.63 -4.42
CA ARG A 50 -2.00 -0.22 -4.77
C ARG A 50 -0.74 0.29 -4.10
N ALA A 51 -0.11 -0.55 -3.30
CA ALA A 51 1.17 -0.26 -2.66
C ALA A 51 2.25 -1.14 -3.26
N ARG A 52 3.35 -0.52 -3.68
CA ARG A 52 4.55 -1.20 -4.14
C ARG A 52 5.68 -0.93 -3.16
N TYR A 53 6.33 -1.98 -2.68
CA TYR A 53 7.38 -1.88 -1.67
C TYR A 53 8.48 -2.91 -1.91
N GLY A 54 9.68 -2.59 -1.46
CA GLY A 54 10.87 -3.39 -1.72
C GLY A 54 11.54 -3.90 -0.45
N MET A 55 12.09 -5.10 -0.51
CA MET A 55 13.00 -5.67 0.48
C MET A 55 14.22 -6.23 -0.24
N ALA A 56 15.40 -5.64 0.01
CA ALA A 56 16.62 -5.94 -0.74
C ALA A 56 16.40 -5.84 -2.27
N ASP A 57 16.52 -6.95 -2.99
CA ASP A 57 16.34 -7.01 -4.45
C ASP A 57 14.94 -7.47 -4.89
N GLU A 58 14.04 -7.72 -3.94
CA GLU A 58 12.65 -8.12 -4.22
C GLU A 58 11.73 -6.90 -4.16
N THR A 59 10.82 -6.79 -5.13
CA THR A 59 9.74 -5.81 -5.10
C THR A 59 8.41 -6.52 -5.11
N ILE A 60 7.55 -6.14 -4.19
CA ILE A 60 6.21 -6.70 -4.00
C ILE A 60 5.18 -5.61 -4.25
N GLU A 61 4.03 -6.05 -4.74
CA GLU A 61 2.85 -5.20 -4.93
C GLU A 61 1.67 -5.83 -4.20
N SER A 62 1.04 -5.05 -3.32
CA SER A 62 -0.22 -5.41 -2.68
C SER A 62 -1.33 -4.48 -3.14
N VAL A 63 -2.54 -5.04 -3.28
CA VAL A 63 -3.71 -4.31 -3.75
C VAL A 63 -4.87 -4.48 -2.77
N GLY A 64 -5.47 -3.37 -2.36
CA GLY A 64 -6.75 -3.34 -1.68
C GLY A 64 -7.83 -2.77 -2.61
N ARG A 65 -8.97 -3.44 -2.68
CA ARG A 65 -10.15 -2.98 -3.42
C ARG A 65 -11.31 -2.82 -2.48
N GLY A 66 -12.22 -1.90 -2.72
CA GLY A 66 -13.46 -1.81 -1.96
C GLY A 66 -14.40 -0.75 -2.48
N ASP A 67 -15.61 -0.72 -1.91
CA ASP A 67 -16.66 0.20 -2.34
C ASP A 67 -16.43 1.62 -1.80
N SER A 68 -15.40 1.77 -0.96
CA SER A 68 -14.91 3.04 -0.46
C SER A 68 -13.41 3.00 -0.26
N VAL A 69 -12.83 4.20 -0.17
CA VAL A 69 -11.43 4.42 0.18
C VAL A 69 -11.04 3.74 1.50
N ILE A 70 -11.92 3.77 2.51
CA ILE A 70 -11.70 3.15 3.82
C ILE A 70 -11.61 1.63 3.67
N GLU A 71 -12.51 1.04 2.90
CA GLU A 71 -12.57 -0.40 2.71
C GLU A 71 -11.39 -0.91 1.87
N ALA A 72 -11.05 -0.21 0.79
CA ALA A 72 -9.86 -0.47 -0.01
C ALA A 72 -8.60 -0.42 0.87
N HIS A 73 -8.49 0.57 1.76
CA HIS A 73 -7.37 0.69 2.68
C HIS A 73 -7.31 -0.47 3.68
N ALA A 74 -8.43 -0.82 4.32
CA ALA A 74 -8.48 -1.96 5.24
C ALA A 74 -8.05 -3.27 4.56
N ARG A 75 -8.48 -3.51 3.31
CA ARG A 75 -8.06 -4.68 2.53
C ARG A 75 -6.59 -4.64 2.17
N LEU A 76 -6.06 -3.48 1.77
CA LEU A 76 -4.64 -3.30 1.46
C LEU A 76 -3.77 -3.63 2.68
N ARG A 77 -4.15 -3.15 3.87
CA ARG A 77 -3.45 -3.48 5.12
C ARG A 77 -3.40 -4.99 5.37
N GLY A 78 -4.53 -5.68 5.18
CA GLY A 78 -4.60 -7.14 5.31
C GLY A 78 -3.67 -7.86 4.34
N ALA A 79 -3.62 -7.42 3.08
CA ALA A 79 -2.71 -7.97 2.07
C ALA A 79 -1.24 -7.80 2.45
N ILE A 80 -0.83 -6.59 2.86
CA ILE A 80 0.55 -6.28 3.28
C ILE A 80 0.98 -7.12 4.49
N VAL A 81 0.09 -7.31 5.47
CA VAL A 81 0.36 -8.19 6.61
C VAL A 81 0.59 -9.63 6.16
N GLY A 82 -0.22 -10.13 5.22
CA GLY A 82 -0.04 -11.45 4.63
C GLY A 82 1.31 -11.59 3.93
N ASP A 83 1.68 -10.61 3.11
CA ASP A 83 2.95 -10.60 2.37
C ASP A 83 4.15 -10.56 3.32
N ARG A 84 4.08 -9.79 4.42
CA ARG A 84 5.12 -9.77 5.46
C ARG A 84 5.33 -11.12 6.13
N VAL A 85 4.25 -11.85 6.43
CA VAL A 85 4.35 -13.20 7.01
C VAL A 85 5.03 -14.13 6.00
N GLY A 86 4.67 -14.03 4.72
CA GLY A 86 5.32 -14.79 3.64
C GLY A 86 6.81 -14.50 3.51
N LEU A 87 7.20 -13.21 3.52
CA LEU A 87 8.60 -12.77 3.48
C LEU A 87 9.39 -13.27 4.69
N GLY A 88 8.86 -13.10 5.91
CA GLY A 88 9.52 -13.55 7.14
C GLY A 88 9.77 -15.06 7.14
N LEU A 89 8.84 -15.85 6.61
CA LEU A 89 9.00 -17.30 6.46
C LEU A 89 10.08 -17.66 5.42
N ARG A 90 10.21 -16.92 4.32
CA ARG A 90 11.23 -17.17 3.28
C ARG A 90 12.65 -16.86 3.72
N VAL A 91 12.84 -15.92 4.66
CA VAL A 91 14.18 -15.57 5.19
C VAL A 91 14.69 -16.62 6.19
N LEU A 92 13.83 -17.49 6.71
CA LEU A 92 14.16 -18.52 7.71
C LEU A 92 14.57 -19.88 7.10
N VAL A 93 14.44 -20.07 5.78
CA VAL A 93 14.76 -21.31 5.06
C VAL A 93 15.96 -21.13 4.15
#